data_AF-A0A8H3VHV5-F1
#
_entry.id   AF-A0A8H3VHV5-F1
#
_cell.length_a   1.000
_cell.length_b   1.000
_cell.length_c   1.000
_cell.angle_alpha   90.00
_cell.angle_beta   90.00
_cell.angle_gamma   90.00
#
_symmetry.space_group_name_H-M   'P 1'
#
loop_
_entity.id
_entity.type
_entity.pdbx_description
1 polymer ?
#
loop_
_entity_poly.entity_id
_entity_poly.type
_entity_poly.pdbx_seq_one_letter_code
_entity_poly.pdbx_strand_id
1 'polypeptide(L)'
;MSSVSSSSSRRSSWGESPERDWSPGPSSSSTSVDDTQSEIVRWIIDTRNIWHGNSIQDAAGEYLNYISEGERKAITRKYHIADAKMSLASALLKRAFIARVTGLLWHDIEFTRKGHPVHGKPAWDPPKFNTTGVPWPNVDFNVSHQAGLVTLVGVCVPDGELLPHEEALVGCDIVAPHERSDLEMIQTSDFEDYTSTFDQIFSDSELWDITYNLPSHAVQLYNGQRLSEQELGRLDRVINTDQNCSVTMPDGRVESFPSDLIIDAKLRRFYTFFTLKESYIKLCGEGLLAPWLKELEFRNVSAPTPGTQARCSTSGTWGGKTHGGRPSVDYMTGGFSFANGQEEDVEIWRDGEEVHGVRTEVQSFEEDFMISAMISPPHLVGSRDGFPPWENCDMERDILFVARMGKLMLS
;
A
#
# COMPACT_ATOMS: atom_id res chain seq x y z
N MET A 1 34.18 -79.83 3.13
CA MET A 1 34.58 -80.36 1.82
C MET A 1 33.37 -80.28 0.91
N SER A 2 33.30 -79.50 -0.16
CA SER A 2 34.26 -78.58 -0.75
C SER A 2 33.46 -77.57 -1.58
N SER A 3 33.93 -76.34 -1.55
CA SER A 3 33.52 -75.21 -2.37
C SER A 3 33.96 -75.33 -3.84
N VAL A 4 33.36 -74.47 -4.67
CA VAL A 4 33.89 -73.77 -5.87
C VAL A 4 33.17 -74.08 -7.20
N SER A 5 32.99 -72.99 -7.96
CA SER A 5 32.68 -72.81 -9.39
C SER A 5 31.26 -72.32 -9.65
N SER A 6 30.98 -71.39 -10.55
CA SER A 6 31.78 -70.49 -11.40
C SER A 6 30.82 -69.45 -12.00
N SER A 7 31.41 -68.40 -12.56
CA SER A 7 30.79 -67.26 -13.23
C SER A 7 29.82 -67.60 -14.38
N SER A 8 28.75 -66.81 -14.51
CA SER A 8 28.20 -66.46 -15.83
C SER A 8 27.54 -65.08 -15.81
N SER A 9 28.02 -64.22 -16.71
CA SER A 9 27.51 -62.89 -17.01
C SER A 9 26.15 -62.98 -17.72
N ARG A 10 25.10 -62.37 -17.15
CA ARG A 10 23.83 -62.16 -17.85
C ARG A 10 23.81 -60.80 -18.52
N ARG A 11 23.72 -60.82 -19.86
CA ARG A 11 23.15 -59.74 -20.69
C ARG A 11 21.72 -59.47 -20.19
N SER A 12 21.43 -58.24 -19.80
CA SER A 12 20.07 -57.73 -19.67
C SER A 12 19.67 -57.00 -20.95
N SER A 13 18.46 -57.30 -21.40
CA SER A 13 17.81 -56.78 -22.59
C SER A 13 17.53 -55.28 -22.48
N TRP A 14 17.76 -54.59 -23.58
CA TRP A 14 17.28 -53.25 -23.87
C TRP A 14 15.75 -53.19 -23.72
N GLY A 15 15.27 -52.35 -22.82
CA GLY A 15 13.88 -51.94 -22.73
C GLY A 15 13.72 -50.58 -23.40
N GLU A 16 12.83 -50.54 -24.38
CA GLU A 16 12.45 -49.35 -25.15
C GLU A 16 11.88 -48.26 -24.22
N SER A 17 12.32 -47.03 -24.44
CA SER A 17 11.75 -45.82 -23.82
C SER A 17 10.52 -45.38 -24.63
N PRO A 18 9.41 -44.95 -24.03
CA PRO A 18 8.36 -44.27 -24.78
C PRO A 18 8.80 -42.83 -25.02
N GLU A 19 9.07 -42.53 -26.29
CA GLU A 19 9.15 -41.17 -26.82
C GLU A 19 7.84 -40.45 -26.51
N ARG A 20 7.92 -39.33 -25.80
CA ARG A 20 6.80 -38.40 -25.64
C ARG A 20 6.88 -37.40 -26.79
N ASP A 21 6.02 -37.61 -27.78
CA ASP A 21 5.73 -36.67 -28.85
C ASP A 21 5.27 -35.31 -28.26
N TRP A 22 6.09 -34.29 -28.43
CA TRP A 22 5.71 -32.89 -28.19
C TRP A 22 5.10 -32.34 -29.48
N SER A 23 3.78 -32.22 -29.51
CA SER A 23 3.06 -31.44 -30.53
C SER A 23 2.73 -30.05 -29.98
N PRO A 24 3.02 -28.95 -30.70
CA PRO A 24 2.67 -27.61 -30.26
C PRO A 24 1.17 -27.38 -30.48
N GLY A 25 0.38 -27.49 -29.42
CA GLY A 25 -1.01 -27.02 -29.43
C GLY A 25 -1.05 -25.48 -29.38
N PRO A 26 -1.95 -24.82 -30.13
CA PRO A 26 -2.03 -23.37 -30.12
C PRO A 26 -2.68 -22.93 -28.81
N SER A 27 -1.88 -22.44 -27.86
CA SER A 27 -2.40 -21.67 -26.72
C SER A 27 -2.85 -20.31 -27.24
N SER A 28 -4.07 -20.30 -27.78
CA SER A 28 -4.87 -19.11 -27.99
C SER A 28 -5.36 -18.62 -26.64
N SER A 29 -4.51 -17.89 -25.92
CA SER A 29 -5.00 -16.88 -24.98
C SER A 29 -5.11 -15.58 -25.77
N SER A 30 -6.12 -15.51 -26.63
CA SER A 30 -6.63 -14.24 -27.09
C SER A 30 -7.15 -13.50 -25.86
N THR A 31 -6.36 -12.56 -25.35
CA THR A 31 -6.83 -11.50 -24.48
C THR A 31 -7.89 -10.71 -25.26
N SER A 32 -9.15 -11.11 -25.11
CA SER A 32 -10.25 -10.19 -25.36
C SER A 32 -10.16 -9.13 -24.27
N VAL A 33 -9.64 -7.97 -24.64
CA VAL A 33 -9.74 -6.75 -23.84
C VAL A 33 -11.24 -6.45 -23.76
N ASP A 34 -11.88 -6.74 -22.63
CA ASP A 34 -13.15 -6.11 -22.28
C ASP A 34 -12.83 -4.64 -21.99
N ASP A 35 -12.79 -3.83 -23.04
CA ASP A 35 -12.36 -2.42 -23.10
C ASP A 35 -13.34 -1.44 -22.39
N THR A 36 -14.12 -1.92 -21.40
CA THR A 36 -15.29 -1.20 -20.87
C THR A 36 -15.40 -1.14 -19.36
N GLN A 37 -14.42 -1.62 -18.59
CA GLN A 37 -14.46 -1.57 -17.13
C GLN A 37 -13.37 -0.66 -16.56
N SER A 38 -13.74 0.16 -15.57
CA SER A 38 -12.78 0.93 -14.77
C SER A 38 -11.69 0.03 -14.19
N GLU A 39 -10.43 0.43 -14.36
CA GLU A 39 -9.26 -0.29 -13.87
C GLU A 39 -8.73 0.38 -12.59
N ILE A 40 -8.57 -0.40 -11.53
CA ILE A 40 -7.84 0.01 -10.32
C ILE A 40 -6.58 -0.84 -10.25
N VAL A 41 -5.43 -0.19 -10.00
CA VAL A 41 -4.16 -0.88 -9.78
C VAL A 41 -3.58 -0.52 -8.42
N ARG A 42 -2.91 -1.50 -7.80
CA ARG A 42 -2.17 -1.32 -6.55
C ARG A 42 -0.81 -2.00 -6.69
N TRP A 43 0.23 -1.20 -6.83
CA TRP A 43 1.58 -1.67 -7.09
C TRP A 43 2.49 -1.38 -5.91
N ILE A 44 3.41 -2.31 -5.66
CA ILE A 44 4.47 -2.15 -4.66
C ILE A 44 5.82 -2.56 -5.25
N ILE A 45 6.85 -1.81 -4.91
CA ILE A 45 8.23 -2.08 -5.28
C ILE A 45 9.09 -2.02 -4.02
N ASP A 46 9.92 -3.05 -3.84
CA ASP A 46 10.99 -3.06 -2.86
C ASP A 46 12.32 -2.61 -3.49
N THR A 47 12.78 -1.42 -3.10
CA THR A 47 14.04 -0.83 -3.58
C THR A 47 15.26 -1.22 -2.74
N ARG A 48 15.07 -1.89 -1.60
CA ARG A 48 16.15 -2.25 -0.65
C ARG A 48 17.20 -3.14 -1.32
N ASN A 49 16.75 -4.03 -2.21
CA ASN A 49 17.57 -5.08 -2.84
C ASN A 49 17.91 -4.83 -4.32
N ILE A 50 17.71 -3.60 -4.84
CA ILE A 50 18.07 -3.24 -6.22
C ILE A 50 18.97 -2.01 -6.26
N TRP A 51 19.65 -1.78 -7.39
CA TRP A 51 20.56 -0.64 -7.61
C TRP A 51 21.60 -0.51 -6.49
N HIS A 52 22.37 -1.57 -6.23
CA HIS A 52 23.42 -1.56 -5.22
C HIS A 52 24.56 -0.57 -5.54
N GLY A 53 25.11 0.05 -4.50
CA GLY A 53 26.18 1.04 -4.62
C GLY A 53 25.93 2.27 -3.74
N ASN A 54 26.78 3.29 -3.90
CA ASN A 54 26.71 4.54 -3.15
C ASN A 54 26.22 5.74 -4.01
N SER A 55 26.07 5.54 -5.31
CA SER A 55 25.72 6.55 -6.29
C SER A 55 24.60 6.01 -7.20
N ILE A 56 23.50 6.75 -7.30
CA ILE A 56 22.35 6.33 -8.13
C ILE A 56 22.69 6.38 -9.62
N GLN A 57 23.61 7.26 -10.01
CA GLN A 57 24.10 7.43 -11.37
C GLN A 57 24.81 6.16 -11.85
N ASP A 58 25.62 5.57 -10.98
CA ASP A 58 26.38 4.36 -11.31
C ASP A 58 25.50 3.11 -11.16
N ALA A 59 24.68 3.07 -10.11
CA ALA A 59 23.86 1.90 -9.78
C ALA A 59 22.63 1.73 -10.70
N ALA A 60 22.08 2.82 -11.22
CA ALA A 60 20.83 2.85 -11.98
C ALA A 60 20.91 3.73 -13.23
N GLY A 61 22.11 3.92 -13.80
CA GLY A 61 22.37 4.83 -14.92
C GLY A 61 21.48 4.59 -16.14
N GLU A 62 21.14 3.33 -16.44
CA GLU A 62 20.19 2.99 -17.51
C GLU A 62 18.78 3.51 -17.21
N TYR A 63 18.27 3.24 -16.01
CA TYR A 63 16.92 3.62 -15.55
C TYR A 63 16.72 5.14 -15.59
N LEU A 64 17.77 5.92 -15.26
CA LEU A 64 17.76 7.37 -15.34
C LEU A 64 17.49 7.89 -16.77
N ASN A 65 17.71 7.07 -17.81
CA ASN A 65 17.43 7.44 -19.20
C ASN A 65 15.96 7.37 -19.58
N TYR A 66 15.10 6.82 -18.72
CA TYR A 66 13.66 6.70 -18.96
C TYR A 66 12.83 7.69 -18.14
N ILE A 67 13.45 8.73 -17.59
CA ILE A 67 12.77 9.82 -16.87
C ILE A 67 13.18 11.17 -17.45
N SER A 68 12.39 12.21 -17.14
CA SER A 68 12.67 13.57 -17.63
C SER A 68 13.99 14.11 -17.05
N GLU A 69 14.57 15.11 -17.73
CA GLU A 69 15.79 15.76 -17.25
C GLU A 69 15.58 16.44 -15.87
N GLY A 70 14.40 17.01 -15.65
CA GLY A 70 14.01 17.61 -14.37
C GLY A 70 13.99 16.58 -13.24
N GLU A 71 13.33 15.43 -13.46
CA GLU A 71 13.31 14.32 -12.50
C GLU A 71 14.71 13.77 -12.25
N ARG A 72 15.51 13.57 -13.30
CA ARG A 72 16.89 13.10 -13.19
C ARG A 72 17.72 14.02 -12.32
N LYS A 73 17.65 15.34 -12.55
CA LYS A 73 18.38 16.34 -11.72
C LYS A 73 17.92 16.32 -10.26
N ALA A 74 16.62 16.15 -10.00
CA ALA A 74 16.09 16.07 -8.64
C ALA A 74 16.58 14.80 -7.92
N ILE A 75 16.55 13.65 -8.60
CA ILE A 75 16.95 12.35 -8.04
C ILE A 75 18.45 12.31 -7.76
N THR A 76 19.27 12.76 -8.71
CA THR A 76 20.74 12.68 -8.63
C THR A 76 21.37 13.61 -7.59
N ARG A 77 20.61 14.60 -7.08
CA ARG A 77 21.05 15.52 -6.03
C ARG A 77 20.77 15.02 -4.61
N LYS A 78 20.02 13.92 -4.46
CA LYS A 78 19.69 13.38 -3.13
C LYS A 78 20.96 12.91 -2.44
N TYR A 79 21.09 13.29 -1.17
CA TYR A 79 22.27 12.97 -0.37
C TYR A 79 22.34 11.48 -0.04
N HIS A 80 21.20 10.87 0.32
CA HIS A 80 21.11 9.44 0.58
C HIS A 80 20.66 8.69 -0.67
N ILE A 81 21.40 7.63 -1.02
CA ILE A 81 21.04 6.78 -2.16
C ILE A 81 19.67 6.12 -1.97
N ALA A 82 19.29 5.76 -0.74
CA ALA A 82 17.97 5.18 -0.45
C ALA A 82 16.83 6.08 -0.94
N ASP A 83 16.91 7.39 -0.65
CA ASP A 83 15.94 8.37 -1.15
C ASP A 83 15.96 8.48 -2.68
N ALA A 84 17.15 8.40 -3.27
CA ALA A 84 17.31 8.46 -4.72
C ALA A 84 16.67 7.25 -5.41
N LYS A 85 16.84 6.04 -4.83
CA LYS A 85 16.19 4.81 -5.32
C LYS A 85 14.68 4.93 -5.25
N MET A 86 14.11 5.29 -4.10
CA MET A 86 12.67 5.43 -3.94
C MET A 86 12.09 6.47 -4.90
N SER A 87 12.80 7.59 -5.11
CA SER A 87 12.37 8.65 -6.03
C SER A 87 12.44 8.23 -7.50
N LEU A 88 13.46 7.47 -7.89
CA LEU A 88 13.58 6.89 -9.23
C LEU A 88 12.47 5.87 -9.48
N ALA A 89 12.26 4.95 -8.54
CA ALA A 89 11.18 3.97 -8.61
C ALA A 89 9.81 4.64 -8.74
N SER A 90 9.56 5.67 -7.94
CA SER A 90 8.34 6.49 -8.03
C SER A 90 8.15 7.13 -9.41
N ALA A 91 9.22 7.72 -9.97
CA ALA A 91 9.15 8.37 -11.29
C ALA A 91 8.80 7.37 -12.40
N LEU A 92 9.41 6.18 -12.35
CA LEU A 92 9.20 5.12 -13.33
C LEU A 92 7.80 4.48 -13.20
N LEU A 93 7.35 4.21 -11.98
CA LEU A 93 6.01 3.64 -11.71
C LEU A 93 4.89 4.51 -12.28
N LYS A 94 4.95 5.84 -12.06
CA LYS A 94 3.97 6.77 -12.62
C LYS A 94 3.90 6.66 -14.14
N ARG A 95 5.06 6.66 -14.83
CA ARG A 95 5.11 6.56 -16.30
C ARG A 95 4.59 5.21 -16.79
N ALA A 96 4.96 4.12 -16.13
CA ALA A 96 4.48 2.79 -16.48
C ALA A 96 2.96 2.66 -16.32
N PHE A 97 2.40 3.23 -15.25
CA PHE A 97 0.96 3.26 -15.04
C PHE A 97 0.24 3.99 -16.18
N ILE A 98 0.67 5.21 -16.51
CA ILE A 98 0.06 5.97 -17.61
C ILE A 98 0.22 5.26 -18.95
N ALA A 99 1.39 4.69 -19.23
CA ALA A 99 1.63 3.92 -20.45
C ALA A 99 0.66 2.72 -20.56
N ARG A 100 0.44 2.00 -19.45
CA ARG A 100 -0.48 0.85 -19.38
C ARG A 100 -1.91 1.26 -19.69
N VAL A 101 -2.43 2.30 -19.02
CA VAL A 101 -3.86 2.62 -19.08
C VAL A 101 -4.26 3.51 -20.25
N THR A 102 -3.30 4.21 -20.87
CA THR A 102 -3.57 5.10 -22.03
C THR A 102 -3.05 4.55 -23.35
N GLY A 103 -2.15 3.56 -23.32
CA GLY A 103 -1.45 3.07 -24.50
C GLY A 103 -0.43 4.05 -25.08
N LEU A 104 -0.20 5.20 -24.45
CA LEU A 104 0.78 6.19 -24.90
C LEU A 104 2.20 5.63 -24.89
N LEU A 105 3.00 6.10 -25.85
CA LEU A 105 4.42 5.79 -25.88
C LEU A 105 5.10 6.47 -24.70
N TRP A 106 6.11 5.80 -24.13
CA TRP A 106 6.79 6.23 -22.91
C TRP A 106 7.28 7.69 -22.93
N HIS A 107 7.74 8.16 -24.09
CA HIS A 107 8.29 9.51 -24.28
C HIS A 107 7.22 10.60 -24.45
N ASP A 108 5.99 10.23 -24.81
CA ASP A 108 4.86 11.14 -24.97
C ASP A 108 4.13 11.40 -23.63
N ILE A 109 4.54 10.71 -22.56
CA ILE A 109 3.92 10.83 -21.25
C ILE A 109 4.48 12.07 -20.53
N GLU A 110 3.61 13.03 -20.28
CA GLU A 110 3.89 14.24 -19.52
C GLU A 110 3.13 14.27 -18.21
N PHE A 111 3.66 15.01 -17.24
CA PHE A 111 3.05 15.19 -15.93
C PHE A 111 2.93 16.67 -15.59
N THR A 112 1.82 17.02 -14.96
CA THR A 112 1.54 18.32 -14.36
C THR A 112 1.36 18.18 -12.85
N ARG A 113 0.93 19.25 -12.17
CA ARG A 113 0.54 19.23 -10.76
C ARG A 113 -0.85 19.83 -10.59
N LYS A 114 -1.74 19.06 -9.96
CA LYS A 114 -3.10 19.49 -9.61
C LYS A 114 -3.10 20.35 -8.35
N GLY A 115 -3.90 21.42 -8.33
CA GLY A 115 -4.05 22.33 -7.18
C GLY A 115 -2.96 23.42 -7.10
N HIS A 116 -1.70 23.03 -6.90
CA HIS A 116 -0.58 23.98 -6.77
C HIS A 116 0.58 23.64 -7.73
N PRO A 117 1.14 24.62 -8.49
CA PRO A 117 2.13 24.34 -9.55
C PRO A 117 3.46 23.75 -9.03
N VAL A 118 3.78 23.93 -7.75
CA VAL A 118 5.04 23.44 -7.14
C VAL A 118 4.81 22.29 -6.16
N HIS A 119 3.74 22.36 -5.39
CA HIS A 119 3.48 21.48 -4.23
C HIS A 119 2.23 20.62 -4.42
N GLY A 120 1.52 20.81 -5.53
CA GLY A 120 0.32 20.07 -5.84
C GLY A 120 0.61 18.62 -6.17
N LYS A 121 -0.42 17.79 -6.09
CA LYS A 121 -0.35 16.37 -6.41
C LYS A 121 0.11 16.17 -7.87
N PRO A 122 1.13 15.34 -8.13
CA PRO A 122 1.48 14.95 -9.49
C PRO A 122 0.26 14.38 -10.21
N ALA A 123 -0.02 14.88 -11.40
CA ALA A 123 -1.11 14.41 -12.25
C ALA A 123 -0.57 14.18 -13.66
N TRP A 124 -1.19 13.28 -14.41
CA TRP A 124 -0.85 13.12 -15.82
C TRP A 124 -1.38 14.30 -16.63
N ASP A 125 -0.67 14.68 -17.69
CA ASP A 125 -1.08 15.78 -18.58
C ASP A 125 -1.44 15.20 -19.96
N PRO A 126 -2.75 15.07 -20.29
CA PRO A 126 -3.16 14.50 -21.57
C PRO A 126 -2.67 15.32 -22.76
N PRO A 127 -2.15 14.67 -23.83
CA PRO A 127 -1.90 15.34 -25.09
C PRO A 127 -3.17 16.03 -25.61
N LYS A 128 -3.05 17.31 -26.00
CA LYS A 128 -4.18 18.12 -26.51
C LYS A 128 -4.83 17.52 -27.75
N PHE A 129 -4.03 16.85 -28.58
CA PHE A 129 -4.51 16.15 -29.75
C PHE A 129 -4.60 14.68 -29.42
N ASN A 130 -5.82 14.19 -29.39
CA ASN A 130 -6.08 12.80 -29.22
C ASN A 130 -5.80 12.05 -30.53
N THR A 131 -4.67 11.35 -30.58
CA THR A 131 -4.25 10.55 -31.73
C THR A 131 -4.89 9.17 -31.77
N THR A 132 -5.53 8.71 -30.68
CA THR A 132 -6.13 7.37 -30.58
C THR A 132 -7.55 7.33 -31.17
N GLY A 133 -8.21 8.47 -31.32
CA GLY A 133 -9.57 8.58 -31.85
C GLY A 133 -10.68 8.25 -30.85
N VAL A 134 -10.33 7.93 -29.60
CA VAL A 134 -11.26 7.66 -28.48
C VAL A 134 -10.97 8.61 -27.32
N PRO A 135 -11.97 9.28 -26.71
CA PRO A 135 -11.73 10.27 -25.65
C PRO A 135 -10.78 9.77 -24.56
N TRP A 136 -9.99 10.70 -24.02
CA TRP A 136 -9.07 10.37 -22.94
C TRP A 136 -9.83 9.90 -21.70
N PRO A 137 -9.41 8.80 -21.04
CA PRO A 137 -10.05 8.33 -19.82
C PRO A 137 -9.81 9.29 -18.65
N ASN A 138 -10.66 9.22 -17.63
CA ASN A 138 -10.37 9.86 -16.35
C ASN A 138 -9.34 9.01 -15.61
N VAL A 139 -8.14 9.56 -15.41
CA VAL A 139 -7.04 8.85 -14.75
C VAL A 139 -6.54 9.67 -13.58
N ASP A 140 -6.40 9.03 -12.43
CA ASP A 140 -5.73 9.59 -11.28
C ASP A 140 -4.85 8.53 -10.61
N PHE A 141 -3.79 9.00 -9.96
CA PHE A 141 -2.88 8.12 -9.24
C PHE A 141 -2.25 8.83 -8.06
N ASN A 142 -1.76 8.05 -7.12
CA ASN A 142 -0.95 8.54 -6.03
C ASN A 142 0.20 7.58 -5.75
N VAL A 143 1.30 8.14 -5.26
CA VAL A 143 2.51 7.40 -4.93
C VAL A 143 2.95 7.78 -3.53
N SER A 144 3.32 6.79 -2.72
CA SER A 144 3.98 7.01 -1.45
C SER A 144 5.21 6.10 -1.32
N HIS A 145 6.14 6.47 -0.45
CA HIS A 145 7.35 5.68 -0.24
C HIS A 145 7.91 5.87 1.18
N GLN A 146 8.36 4.78 1.79
CA GLN A 146 9.02 4.81 3.11
C GLN A 146 9.91 3.57 3.29
N ALA A 147 11.04 3.72 3.98
CA ALA A 147 12.01 2.67 4.30
C ALA A 147 12.38 1.71 3.14
N GLY A 148 12.47 2.25 1.92
CA GLY A 148 12.83 1.49 0.72
C GLY A 148 11.66 0.85 -0.02
N LEU A 149 10.43 0.92 0.48
CA LEU A 149 9.24 0.51 -0.25
C LEU A 149 8.60 1.70 -0.97
N VAL A 150 8.09 1.45 -2.18
CA VAL A 150 7.37 2.45 -3.00
C VAL A 150 6.05 1.85 -3.44
N THR A 151 4.96 2.55 -3.19
CA THR A 151 3.61 2.13 -3.55
C THR A 151 3.00 3.07 -4.57
N LEU A 152 2.24 2.53 -5.52
CA LEU A 152 1.39 3.30 -6.43
C LEU A 152 -0.03 2.75 -6.35
N VAL A 153 -1.00 3.64 -6.16
CA VAL A 153 -2.41 3.33 -6.40
C VAL A 153 -2.86 4.17 -7.57
N GLY A 154 -3.51 3.55 -8.54
CA GLY A 154 -3.97 4.22 -9.75
C GLY A 154 -5.38 3.79 -10.11
N VAL A 155 -6.14 4.69 -10.71
CA VAL A 155 -7.46 4.44 -11.26
C VAL A 155 -7.53 4.97 -12.69
N CYS A 156 -8.15 4.20 -13.57
CA CYS A 156 -8.49 4.60 -14.94
C CYS A 156 -9.97 4.29 -15.16
N VAL A 157 -10.75 5.32 -15.50
CA VAL A 157 -12.17 5.20 -15.76
C VAL A 157 -12.44 5.64 -17.20
N PRO A 158 -13.05 4.78 -18.04
CA PRO A 158 -13.43 5.15 -19.40
C PRO A 158 -14.28 6.43 -19.43
N ASP A 159 -14.17 7.20 -20.52
CA ASP A 159 -14.98 8.40 -20.71
C ASP A 159 -16.48 8.07 -20.68
N GLY A 160 -17.26 8.87 -19.95
CA GLY A 160 -18.71 8.71 -19.82
C GLY A 160 -19.20 7.77 -18.71
N GLU A 161 -18.30 7.05 -18.01
CA GLU A 161 -18.69 6.17 -16.89
C GLU A 161 -18.88 6.92 -15.55
N LEU A 162 -18.25 8.08 -15.38
CA LEU A 162 -18.46 8.95 -14.22
C LEU A 162 -19.64 9.88 -14.43
N LEU A 163 -20.34 10.24 -13.34
CA LEU A 163 -21.34 11.30 -13.39
C LEU A 163 -20.68 12.65 -13.74
N PRO A 164 -21.41 13.61 -14.36
CA PRO A 164 -20.82 14.89 -14.82
C PRO A 164 -20.12 15.75 -13.75
N HIS A 165 -20.34 15.47 -12.47
CA HIS A 165 -19.76 16.17 -11.34
C HIS A 165 -18.77 15.31 -10.52
N GLU A 166 -18.57 14.06 -10.93
CA GLU A 166 -17.63 13.15 -10.28
C GLU A 166 -16.27 13.21 -10.96
N GLU A 167 -15.24 13.01 -10.14
CA GLU A 167 -13.88 12.84 -10.58
C GLU A 167 -13.31 11.63 -9.86
N ALA A 168 -12.59 10.76 -10.58
CA ALA A 168 -11.89 9.67 -9.94
C ALA A 168 -10.67 10.26 -9.20
N LEU A 169 -10.63 10.06 -7.89
CA LEU A 169 -9.54 10.52 -7.04
C LEU A 169 -8.94 9.35 -6.28
N VAL A 170 -7.62 9.36 -6.15
CA VAL A 170 -6.84 8.35 -5.42
C VAL A 170 -5.87 9.00 -4.43
N GLY A 171 -5.78 8.45 -3.24
CA GLY A 171 -4.75 8.79 -2.25
C GLY A 171 -4.11 7.51 -1.71
N CYS A 172 -2.80 7.50 -1.50
CA CYS A 172 -2.17 6.40 -0.81
C CYS A 172 -1.06 6.88 0.10
N ASP A 173 -0.81 6.11 1.14
CA ASP A 173 0.30 6.36 2.03
C ASP A 173 0.90 5.06 2.56
N ILE A 174 2.19 5.09 2.92
CA ILE A 174 2.90 3.97 3.53
C ILE A 174 3.69 4.49 4.71
N VAL A 175 3.56 3.78 5.83
CA VAL A 175 4.29 4.07 7.06
C VAL A 175 5.09 2.85 7.52
N ALA A 176 6.23 3.10 8.16
CA ALA A 176 7.07 2.11 8.82
C ALA A 176 7.39 2.58 10.26
N PRO A 177 6.58 2.19 11.27
CA PRO A 177 6.74 2.66 12.65
C PRO A 177 8.15 2.44 13.22
N HIS A 178 8.76 1.29 12.92
CA HIS A 178 10.07 0.91 13.46
C HIS A 178 11.27 1.59 12.77
N GLU A 179 11.06 2.31 11.66
CA GLU A 179 12.14 3.12 11.06
C GLU A 179 12.44 4.35 11.93
N ARG A 180 11.47 4.80 12.72
CA ARG A 180 11.60 5.99 13.56
C ARG A 180 11.99 5.58 14.98
N SER A 181 12.90 6.34 15.58
CA SER A 181 13.31 6.19 16.98
C SER A 181 12.26 6.71 17.97
N ASP A 182 10.98 6.58 17.66
CA ASP A 182 9.89 7.15 18.46
C ASP A 182 9.78 6.47 19.83
N LEU A 183 10.10 5.18 19.91
CA LEU A 183 10.18 4.47 21.18
C LEU A 183 11.23 5.09 22.10
N GLU A 184 12.35 5.58 21.57
CA GLU A 184 13.37 6.29 22.38
C GLU A 184 12.79 7.60 22.93
N MET A 185 12.01 8.33 22.13
CA MET A 185 11.34 9.55 22.57
C MET A 185 10.31 9.27 23.67
N ILE A 186 9.47 8.24 23.47
CA ILE A 186 8.45 7.81 24.43
C ILE A 186 9.11 7.34 25.74
N GLN A 187 10.22 6.61 25.68
CA GLN A 187 10.98 6.19 26.87
C GLN A 187 11.53 7.37 27.68
N THR A 188 11.87 8.48 27.03
CA THR A 188 12.34 9.70 27.73
C THR A 188 11.23 10.59 28.28
N SER A 189 9.98 10.35 27.89
CA SER A 189 8.79 11.10 28.29
C SER A 189 7.66 10.12 28.63
N ASP A 190 6.57 10.15 27.87
CA ASP A 190 5.54 9.13 27.84
C ASP A 190 4.78 9.19 26.50
N PHE A 191 3.79 8.32 26.32
CA PHE A 191 3.01 8.26 25.08
C PHE A 191 2.08 9.46 24.88
N GLU A 192 1.62 10.12 25.95
CA GLU A 192 0.77 11.31 25.85
C GLU A 192 1.61 12.50 25.37
N ASP A 193 2.79 12.71 25.97
CA ASP A 193 3.73 13.73 25.54
C ASP A 193 4.12 13.54 24.07
N TYR A 194 4.39 12.30 23.64
CA TYR A 194 4.67 11.97 22.23
C TYR A 194 3.50 12.36 21.31
N THR A 195 2.28 11.88 21.59
CA THR A 195 1.11 12.16 20.74
C THR A 195 0.74 13.64 20.71
N SER A 196 0.96 14.37 21.81
CA SER A 196 0.70 15.82 21.90
C SER A 196 1.52 16.65 20.89
N THR A 197 2.65 16.13 20.41
CA THR A 197 3.46 16.80 19.37
C THR A 197 2.76 16.87 18.01
N PHE A 198 1.66 16.14 17.84
CA PHE A 198 0.85 16.08 16.62
C PHE A 198 -0.50 16.81 16.74
N ASP A 199 -0.65 17.74 17.70
CA ASP A 199 -1.87 18.54 17.95
C ASP A 199 -2.32 19.44 16.79
N GLN A 200 -1.43 19.71 15.83
CA GLN A 200 -1.72 20.40 14.58
C GLN A 200 -2.29 19.48 13.49
N ILE A 201 -2.14 18.17 13.65
CA ILE A 201 -2.55 17.15 12.65
C ILE A 201 -3.82 16.44 13.10
N PHE A 202 -3.92 16.10 14.39
CA PHE A 202 -5.05 15.35 14.93
C PHE A 202 -5.98 16.25 15.73
N SER A 203 -7.28 15.90 15.73
CA SER A 203 -8.24 16.53 16.63
C SER A 203 -7.95 16.13 18.09
N ASP A 204 -8.45 16.92 19.03
CA ASP A 204 -8.29 16.59 20.46
C ASP A 204 -8.98 15.25 20.81
N SER A 205 -10.06 14.90 20.08
CA SER A 205 -10.74 13.61 20.22
C SER A 205 -9.92 12.45 19.65
N GLU A 206 -9.28 12.64 18.48
CA GLU A 206 -8.38 11.64 17.90
C GLU A 206 -7.18 11.40 18.81
N LEU A 207 -6.53 12.46 19.30
CA LEU A 207 -5.40 12.35 20.22
C LEU A 207 -5.79 11.61 21.50
N TRP A 208 -6.93 11.97 22.10
CA TRP A 208 -7.40 11.27 23.29
C TRP A 208 -7.66 9.78 23.01
N ASP A 209 -8.28 9.47 21.87
CA ASP A 209 -8.58 8.10 21.48
C ASP A 209 -7.30 7.29 21.24
N ILE A 210 -6.35 7.82 20.47
CA ILE A 210 -5.05 7.21 20.19
C ILE A 210 -4.31 6.91 21.51
N THR A 211 -4.30 7.88 22.42
CA THR A 211 -3.52 7.81 23.67
C THR A 211 -4.13 6.88 24.68
N TYR A 212 -5.47 6.82 24.79
CA TYR A 212 -6.14 6.20 25.94
C TYR A 212 -7.01 4.99 25.62
N ASN A 213 -7.19 4.62 24.35
CA ASN A 213 -7.96 3.43 23.98
C ASN A 213 -7.14 2.49 23.09
N LEU A 214 -7.45 1.20 23.21
CA LEU A 214 -6.95 0.15 22.34
C LEU A 214 -8.10 -0.81 21.98
N PRO A 215 -8.35 -1.08 20.69
CA PRO A 215 -9.36 -2.06 20.28
C PRO A 215 -9.05 -3.47 20.77
N SER A 216 -10.09 -4.31 20.81
CA SER A 216 -9.95 -5.73 21.11
C SER A 216 -8.92 -6.39 20.18
N HIS A 217 -8.07 -7.26 20.73
CA HIS A 217 -7.01 -7.99 20.04
C HIS A 217 -5.85 -7.15 19.49
N ALA A 218 -5.74 -5.87 19.88
CA ALA A 218 -4.62 -5.02 19.50
C ALA A 218 -3.29 -5.46 20.15
N VAL A 219 -3.33 -5.81 21.44
CA VAL A 219 -2.13 -6.22 22.20
C VAL A 219 -1.88 -7.72 22.03
N GLN A 220 -0.68 -8.06 21.55
CA GLN A 220 -0.23 -9.45 21.41
C GLN A 220 0.85 -9.76 22.45
N LEU A 221 0.61 -10.80 23.26
CA LEU A 221 1.58 -11.32 24.22
C LEU A 221 2.71 -12.10 23.52
N TYR A 222 3.83 -12.33 24.22
CA TYR A 222 4.97 -13.11 23.69
C TYR A 222 4.63 -14.54 23.29
N ASN A 223 3.58 -15.12 23.88
CA ASN A 223 3.09 -16.46 23.53
C ASN A 223 2.21 -16.46 22.25
N GLY A 224 2.02 -15.30 21.61
CA GLY A 224 1.21 -15.12 20.40
C GLY A 224 -0.27 -14.86 20.66
N GLN A 225 -0.74 -14.95 21.90
CA GLN A 225 -2.14 -14.69 22.23
C GLN A 225 -2.45 -13.19 22.18
N ARG A 226 -3.61 -12.84 21.61
CA ARG A 226 -4.09 -11.46 21.50
C ARG A 226 -5.18 -11.18 22.53
N LEU A 227 -4.98 -10.16 23.34
CA LEU A 227 -5.87 -9.80 24.44
C LEU A 227 -7.17 -9.17 23.91
N SER A 228 -8.30 -9.72 24.31
CA SER A 228 -9.61 -9.09 24.15
C SER A 228 -9.73 -7.83 25.01
N GLU A 229 -10.74 -7.00 24.72
CA GLU A 229 -11.05 -5.80 25.52
C GLU A 229 -11.27 -6.13 27.01
N GLN A 230 -11.94 -7.26 27.30
CA GLN A 230 -12.21 -7.71 28.67
C GLN A 230 -10.94 -8.13 29.41
N GLU A 231 -10.02 -8.82 28.73
CA GLU A 231 -8.75 -9.27 29.30
C GLU A 231 -7.78 -8.09 29.52
N LEU A 232 -7.74 -7.13 28.57
CA LEU A 232 -6.90 -5.94 28.67
C LEU A 232 -7.40 -4.99 29.77
N GLY A 233 -8.72 -4.85 29.88
CA GLY A 233 -9.36 -3.97 30.86
C GLY A 233 -8.82 -2.55 30.76
N ARG A 234 -8.35 -2.00 31.90
CA ARG A 234 -7.88 -0.62 32.00
C ARG A 234 -6.39 -0.42 31.73
N LEU A 235 -5.70 -1.47 31.29
CA LEU A 235 -4.33 -1.37 30.80
C LEU A 235 -4.25 -0.62 29.47
N ASP A 236 -5.38 -0.45 28.78
CA ASP A 236 -5.54 0.48 27.65
C ASP A 236 -5.09 1.92 27.97
N ARG A 237 -5.09 2.34 29.24
CA ARG A 237 -4.65 3.68 29.68
C ARG A 237 -3.17 3.78 30.06
N VAL A 238 -2.40 2.70 29.92
CA VAL A 238 -0.95 2.74 30.19
C VAL A 238 -0.26 3.55 29.11
N ILE A 239 0.51 4.57 29.52
CA ILE A 239 1.24 5.48 28.63
C ILE A 239 2.77 5.48 28.86
N ASN A 240 3.25 4.78 29.90
CA ASN A 240 4.68 4.72 30.24
C ASN A 240 5.27 3.36 29.83
N THR A 241 6.51 3.34 29.36
CA THR A 241 7.30 2.12 29.11
C THR A 241 7.85 1.53 30.42
N ASP A 242 8.45 0.34 30.35
CA ASP A 242 9.19 -0.29 31.47
C ASP A 242 8.37 -0.60 32.73
N GLN A 243 7.03 -0.62 32.62
CA GLN A 243 6.15 -1.02 33.71
C GLN A 243 5.79 -2.49 33.59
N ASN A 244 5.82 -3.24 34.69
CA ASN A 244 5.34 -4.62 34.68
C ASN A 244 3.81 -4.66 34.77
N CYS A 245 3.18 -5.16 33.71
CA CYS A 245 1.73 -5.34 33.61
C CYS A 245 1.35 -6.80 33.83
N SER A 246 0.11 -7.04 34.26
CA SER A 246 -0.42 -8.40 34.35
C SER A 246 -1.90 -8.46 34.01
N VAL A 247 -2.31 -9.57 33.40
CA VAL A 247 -3.71 -9.86 33.04
C VAL A 247 -4.10 -11.24 33.51
N THR A 248 -5.38 -11.42 33.83
CA THR A 248 -5.94 -12.74 34.15
C THR A 248 -6.66 -13.28 32.92
N MET A 249 -6.17 -14.40 32.40
CA MET A 249 -6.71 -15.07 31.24
C MET A 249 -8.01 -15.84 31.60
N PRO A 250 -8.86 -16.19 30.63
CA PRO A 250 -10.13 -16.90 30.87
C PRO A 250 -9.99 -18.26 31.56
N ASP A 251 -8.82 -18.91 31.43
CA ASP A 251 -8.46 -20.16 32.10
C ASP A 251 -7.98 -19.97 33.55
N GLY A 252 -7.95 -18.74 34.06
CA GLY A 252 -7.48 -18.37 35.39
C GLY A 252 -5.96 -18.18 35.50
N ARG A 253 -5.22 -18.36 34.41
CA ARG A 253 -3.77 -18.10 34.37
C ARG A 253 -3.51 -16.60 34.45
N VAL A 254 -2.47 -16.21 35.17
CA VAL A 254 -1.99 -14.81 35.20
C VAL A 254 -0.79 -14.70 34.28
N GLU A 255 -0.86 -13.82 33.29
CA GLU A 255 0.24 -13.50 32.39
C GLU A 255 0.84 -12.17 32.78
N SER A 256 2.17 -12.11 32.94
CA SER A 256 2.92 -10.88 33.25
C SER A 256 3.77 -10.50 32.05
N PHE A 257 3.78 -9.23 31.69
CA PHE A 257 4.48 -8.71 30.51
C PHE A 257 4.83 -7.23 30.69
N PRO A 258 5.85 -6.71 30.01
CA PRO A 258 6.19 -5.29 30.09
C PRO A 258 5.17 -4.43 29.33
N SER A 259 4.97 -3.19 29.80
CA SER A 259 4.05 -2.23 29.18
C SER A 259 4.43 -1.87 27.75
N ASP A 260 5.66 -2.15 27.33
CA ASP A 260 6.17 -2.01 25.97
C ASP A 260 5.26 -2.69 24.94
N LEU A 261 4.65 -3.85 25.24
CA LEU A 261 3.69 -4.49 24.33
C LEU A 261 2.41 -3.67 24.12
N ILE A 262 2.02 -2.87 25.12
CA ILE A 262 0.89 -1.94 25.03
C ILE A 262 1.32 -0.70 24.25
N ILE A 263 2.51 -0.15 24.54
CA ILE A 263 3.05 1.02 23.85
C ILE A 263 3.28 0.73 22.36
N ASP A 264 3.81 -0.44 22.01
CA ASP A 264 3.96 -0.88 20.61
C ASP A 264 2.61 -0.97 19.90
N ALA A 265 1.58 -1.51 20.57
CA ALA A 265 0.23 -1.57 20.01
C ALA A 265 -0.37 -0.17 19.80
N LYS A 266 -0.13 0.75 20.73
CA LYS A 266 -0.55 2.16 20.62
C LYS A 266 0.20 2.89 19.51
N LEU A 267 1.50 2.68 19.39
CA LEU A 267 2.32 3.29 18.35
C LEU A 267 1.90 2.77 16.97
N ARG A 268 1.65 1.47 16.83
CA ARG A 268 1.09 0.91 15.59
C ARG A 268 -0.28 1.53 15.26
N ARG A 269 -1.14 1.72 16.26
CA ARG A 269 -2.43 2.40 16.08
C ARG A 269 -2.26 3.85 15.67
N PHE A 270 -1.38 4.61 16.32
CA PHE A 270 -1.02 5.97 15.93
C PHE A 270 -0.60 6.06 14.46
N TYR A 271 0.26 5.15 14.01
CA TYR A 271 0.68 5.11 12.60
C TYR A 271 -0.43 4.70 11.64
N THR A 272 -1.43 3.95 12.11
CA THR A 272 -2.65 3.67 11.33
C THR A 272 -3.45 4.97 11.11
N PHE A 273 -3.64 5.78 12.15
CA PHE A 273 -4.26 7.11 12.02
C PHE A 273 -3.44 8.03 11.11
N PHE A 274 -2.13 8.05 11.27
CA PHE A 274 -1.23 8.89 10.49
C PHE A 274 -1.33 8.57 8.99
N THR A 275 -1.26 7.28 8.62
CA THR A 275 -1.35 6.88 7.22
C THR A 275 -2.74 7.13 6.62
N LEU A 276 -3.81 6.99 7.42
CA LEU A 276 -5.16 7.37 7.02
C LEU A 276 -5.26 8.87 6.71
N LYS A 277 -4.80 9.75 7.61
CA LYS A 277 -4.75 11.21 7.40
C LYS A 277 -3.97 11.57 6.15
N GLU A 278 -2.72 11.09 6.04
CA GLU A 278 -1.86 11.35 4.88
C GLU A 278 -2.51 10.91 3.57
N SER A 279 -3.10 9.70 3.54
CA SER A 279 -3.77 9.20 2.34
C SER A 279 -4.97 10.05 1.93
N TYR A 280 -5.76 10.57 2.87
CA TYR A 280 -6.89 11.46 2.58
C TYR A 280 -6.43 12.84 2.11
N ILE A 281 -5.39 13.39 2.73
CA ILE A 281 -4.79 14.67 2.31
C ILE A 281 -4.24 14.55 0.87
N LYS A 282 -3.59 13.43 0.57
CA LYS A 282 -3.07 13.10 -0.76
C LYS A 282 -4.18 12.85 -1.78
N LEU A 283 -5.33 12.31 -1.35
CA LEU A 283 -6.54 12.17 -2.17
C LEU A 283 -7.04 13.55 -2.63
N CYS A 284 -7.20 14.49 -1.70
CA CYS A 284 -7.67 15.86 -1.97
C CYS A 284 -6.63 16.73 -2.70
N GLY A 285 -5.33 16.48 -2.48
CA GLY A 285 -4.24 17.22 -3.09
C GLY A 285 -3.89 18.56 -2.43
N GLU A 286 -4.35 18.79 -1.19
CA GLU A 286 -4.16 20.04 -0.45
C GLU A 286 -2.88 20.08 0.42
N GLY A 287 -2.27 18.92 0.69
CA GLY A 287 -1.07 18.81 1.54
C GLY A 287 -1.32 19.12 3.02
N LEU A 288 -0.28 19.05 3.84
CA LEU A 288 -0.36 19.19 5.31
C LEU A 288 -0.69 20.60 5.82
N LEU A 289 -0.85 21.58 4.93
CA LEU A 289 -1.21 22.95 5.27
C LEU A 289 -2.72 23.20 5.16
N ALA A 290 -3.50 22.15 4.95
CA ALA A 290 -4.95 22.21 4.92
C ALA A 290 -5.48 22.77 6.26
N PRO A 291 -6.18 23.92 6.28
CA PRO A 291 -6.67 24.52 7.52
C PRO A 291 -7.75 23.67 8.21
N TRP A 292 -8.33 22.70 7.47
CA TRP A 292 -9.37 21.78 7.93
C TRP A 292 -8.81 20.45 8.48
N LEU A 293 -7.48 20.33 8.66
CA LEU A 293 -6.84 19.06 8.99
C LEU A 293 -7.32 18.47 10.32
N LYS A 294 -7.63 19.31 11.32
CA LYS A 294 -8.17 18.86 12.62
C LYS A 294 -9.65 18.50 12.55
N GLU A 295 -10.36 19.04 11.56
CA GLU A 295 -11.78 18.81 11.33
C GLU A 295 -12.02 17.50 10.57
N LEU A 296 -11.01 16.97 9.86
CA LEU A 296 -10.99 15.60 9.36
C LEU A 296 -10.69 14.66 10.53
N GLU A 297 -11.61 13.75 10.90
CA GLU A 297 -11.40 12.78 11.96
C GLU A 297 -11.61 11.36 11.43
N PHE A 298 -10.78 10.42 11.90
CA PHE A 298 -11.04 8.99 11.74
C PHE A 298 -11.56 8.42 13.06
N ARG A 299 -12.60 7.58 12.99
CA ARG A 299 -13.18 6.92 14.18
C ARG A 299 -13.19 5.41 14.00
N ASN A 300 -13.27 4.70 15.13
CA ASN A 300 -13.25 3.23 15.21
C ASN A 300 -11.99 2.59 14.60
N VAL A 301 -10.87 3.33 14.55
CA VAL A 301 -9.64 2.86 13.93
C VAL A 301 -9.02 1.71 14.72
N SER A 302 -8.84 0.58 14.04
CA SER A 302 -8.04 -0.56 14.48
C SER A 302 -6.83 -0.73 13.59
N ALA A 303 -5.67 -1.01 14.20
CA ALA A 303 -4.47 -1.33 13.45
C ALA A 303 -4.60 -2.72 12.80
N PRO A 304 -4.28 -2.87 11.50
CA PRO A 304 -4.25 -4.19 10.88
C PRO A 304 -3.15 -5.05 11.52
N THR A 305 -3.41 -6.37 11.62
CA THR A 305 -2.43 -7.31 12.18
C THR A 305 -1.16 -7.35 11.33
N PRO A 306 0.04 -7.35 11.93
CA PRO A 306 1.28 -7.48 11.18
C PRO A 306 1.32 -8.74 10.31
N GLY A 307 2.00 -8.65 9.17
CA GLY A 307 2.46 -9.81 8.43
C GLY A 307 3.75 -10.37 9.04
N THR A 308 4.55 -11.04 8.22
CA THR A 308 5.87 -11.58 8.62
C THR A 308 6.96 -11.07 7.70
N GLN A 309 8.11 -10.72 8.27
CA GLN A 309 9.28 -10.33 7.48
C GLN A 309 9.79 -11.49 6.62
N ALA A 310 10.41 -11.14 5.49
CA ALA A 310 11.15 -12.07 4.67
C ALA A 310 12.28 -12.73 5.48
N ARG A 311 12.32 -14.06 5.57
CA ARG A 311 13.45 -14.82 6.16
C ARG A 311 14.02 -15.79 5.15
N CYS A 312 15.34 -15.70 4.90
CA CYS A 312 16.26 -16.57 4.13
C CYS A 312 15.81 -17.06 2.73
N SER A 313 14.56 -17.50 2.57
CA SER A 313 13.95 -18.02 1.33
C SER A 313 12.44 -17.68 1.20
N THR A 314 11.88 -16.86 2.09
CA THR A 314 10.47 -16.42 2.04
C THR A 314 10.40 -14.94 1.71
N SER A 315 9.51 -14.55 0.80
CA SER A 315 9.13 -13.15 0.58
C SER A 315 8.37 -12.63 1.79
N GLY A 316 8.41 -11.31 2.03
CA GLY A 316 7.58 -10.65 3.04
C GLY A 316 6.10 -10.97 2.79
N THR A 317 5.35 -11.18 3.88
CA THR A 317 3.93 -11.57 3.77
C THR A 317 3.01 -10.40 4.07
N TRP A 318 1.84 -10.44 3.44
CA TRP A 318 0.75 -9.53 3.75
C TRP A 318 0.11 -9.90 5.08
N GLY A 319 -0.13 -8.90 5.93
CA GLY A 319 -0.88 -9.04 7.18
C GLY A 319 -2.37 -8.75 6.99
N GLY A 320 -3.02 -8.40 8.10
CA GLY A 320 -4.44 -8.07 8.15
C GLY A 320 -4.81 -6.82 7.37
N LYS A 321 -6.12 -6.61 7.26
CA LYS A 321 -6.74 -5.47 6.58
C LYS A 321 -7.75 -4.79 7.50
N THR A 322 -7.91 -3.50 7.28
CA THR A 322 -8.92 -2.66 7.92
C THR A 322 -9.58 -1.83 6.84
N HIS A 323 -10.91 -1.76 6.83
CA HIS A 323 -11.67 -1.12 5.76
C HIS A 323 -12.54 0.00 6.30
N GLY A 324 -12.81 1.01 5.48
CA GLY A 324 -13.68 2.12 5.85
C GLY A 324 -14.31 2.84 4.66
N GLY A 325 -15.17 3.81 5.00
CA GLY A 325 -15.90 4.61 4.02
C GLY A 325 -17.24 4.02 3.62
N ARG A 326 -18.18 3.94 4.57
CA ARG A 326 -19.49 3.28 4.40
C ARG A 326 -20.24 3.86 3.20
N PRO A 327 -20.89 3.02 2.37
CA PRO A 327 -21.75 3.53 1.31
C PRO A 327 -22.97 4.18 1.95
N SER A 328 -23.27 5.43 1.59
CA SER A 328 -24.50 6.09 2.02
C SER A 328 -25.71 5.42 1.36
N VAL A 329 -26.76 5.17 2.12
CA VAL A 329 -28.06 4.72 1.59
C VAL A 329 -28.83 5.95 1.16
N ASP A 330 -28.95 6.19 -0.15
CA ASP A 330 -29.86 7.22 -0.66
C ASP A 330 -31.31 6.68 -0.68
N TYR A 331 -32.04 6.96 0.40
CA TYR A 331 -33.43 6.56 0.57
C TYR A 331 -34.40 7.24 -0.44
N MET A 332 -33.98 8.30 -1.16
CA MET A 332 -34.87 9.01 -2.09
C MET A 332 -34.80 8.51 -3.54
N THR A 333 -33.68 7.94 -3.98
CA THR A 333 -33.48 7.53 -5.39
C THR A 333 -33.56 6.03 -5.62
N GLY A 334 -33.56 5.20 -4.56
CA GLY A 334 -33.64 3.74 -4.69
C GLY A 334 -32.44 3.10 -5.40
N GLY A 335 -31.32 3.82 -5.51
CA GLY A 335 -30.09 3.40 -6.19
C GLY A 335 -28.92 3.18 -5.23
N PHE A 336 -28.30 1.99 -5.37
CA PHE A 336 -27.14 1.40 -4.70
C PHE A 336 -27.22 1.07 -3.20
N SER A 337 -27.35 -0.25 -2.94
CA SER A 337 -27.14 -0.92 -1.67
C SER A 337 -25.95 -1.87 -1.80
N PHE A 338 -25.06 -1.88 -0.81
CA PHE A 338 -24.37 -3.10 -0.38
C PHE A 338 -24.43 -3.23 1.14
N ALA A 339 -25.63 -3.16 1.70
CA ALA A 339 -25.90 -3.58 3.07
C ALA A 339 -25.89 -5.11 3.16
N ASN A 340 -24.69 -5.69 3.25
CA ASN A 340 -24.52 -7.05 3.77
C ASN A 340 -23.94 -7.01 5.18
N GLY A 341 -24.48 -6.16 6.06
CA GLY A 341 -24.30 -6.27 7.54
C GLY A 341 -22.88 -6.41 8.09
N GLN A 342 -21.84 -6.15 7.30
CA GLN A 342 -20.45 -6.15 7.72
C GLN A 342 -20.17 -4.72 8.12
N GLU A 343 -20.15 -4.44 9.42
CA GLU A 343 -19.67 -3.17 9.95
C GLU A 343 -18.29 -2.89 9.32
N GLU A 344 -18.16 -1.77 8.62
CA GLU A 344 -16.84 -1.29 8.23
C GLU A 344 -16.15 -0.75 9.48
N ASP A 345 -14.84 -1.02 9.55
CA ASP A 345 -14.06 -0.83 10.76
C ASP A 345 -13.82 0.67 11.01
N VAL A 346 -13.52 1.44 9.96
CA VAL A 346 -13.12 2.85 10.05
C VAL A 346 -14.18 3.78 9.50
N GLU A 347 -14.52 4.81 10.27
CA GLU A 347 -15.38 5.91 9.84
C GLU A 347 -14.54 7.15 9.51
N ILE A 348 -14.95 7.89 8.48
CA ILE A 348 -14.31 9.14 8.06
C ILE A 348 -15.29 10.27 8.36
N TRP A 349 -14.88 11.27 9.12
CA TRP A 349 -15.70 12.41 9.49
C TRP A 349 -15.00 13.70 9.08
N ARG A 350 -15.76 14.68 8.61
CA ARG A 350 -15.26 16.02 8.30
C ARG A 350 -16.29 17.05 8.72
N ASP A 351 -15.86 18.09 9.43
CA ASP A 351 -16.74 19.19 9.88
C ASP A 351 -17.95 18.68 10.69
N GLY A 352 -17.79 17.56 11.40
CA GLY A 352 -18.85 16.92 12.19
C GLY A 352 -19.83 16.06 11.39
N GLU A 353 -19.62 15.86 10.09
CA GLU A 353 -20.44 15.00 9.22
C GLU A 353 -19.64 13.78 8.72
N GLU A 354 -20.30 12.62 8.62
CA GLU A 354 -19.66 11.41 8.08
C GLU A 354 -19.46 11.54 6.56
N VAL A 355 -18.24 11.28 6.11
CA VAL A 355 -17.84 11.31 4.70
C VAL A 355 -18.07 9.94 4.07
N HIS A 356 -19.07 9.86 3.20
CA HIS A 356 -19.40 8.62 2.46
C HIS A 356 -18.80 8.56 1.05
N GLY A 357 -18.15 9.64 0.59
CA GLY A 357 -17.64 9.78 -0.77
C GLY A 357 -16.30 9.08 -1.03
N VAL A 358 -15.74 8.36 -0.06
CA VAL A 358 -14.38 7.79 -0.14
C VAL A 358 -14.39 6.38 0.44
N ARG A 359 -13.80 5.41 -0.27
CA ARG A 359 -13.48 4.08 0.27
C ARG A 359 -12.04 4.06 0.75
N THR A 360 -11.76 3.31 1.82
CA THR A 360 -10.39 3.09 2.30
C THR A 360 -10.10 1.65 2.66
N GLU A 361 -8.88 1.20 2.38
CA GLU A 361 -8.29 -0.04 2.90
C GLU A 361 -6.90 0.29 3.47
N VAL A 362 -6.65 -0.11 4.72
CA VAL A 362 -5.32 -0.16 5.31
C VAL A 362 -4.89 -1.61 5.41
N GLN A 363 -3.76 -1.97 4.81
CA GLN A 363 -3.22 -3.33 4.85
C GLN A 363 -1.80 -3.33 5.40
N SER A 364 -1.49 -4.32 6.25
CA SER A 364 -0.13 -4.53 6.72
C SER A 364 0.72 -5.29 5.70
N PHE A 365 2.00 -4.93 5.62
CA PHE A 365 3.00 -5.67 4.85
C PHE A 365 4.24 -5.89 5.70
N GLU A 366 4.76 -7.13 5.72
CA GLU A 366 5.78 -7.55 6.67
C GLU A 366 5.36 -7.23 8.12
N GLU A 367 6.31 -7.14 9.04
CA GLU A 367 6.02 -6.81 10.45
C GLU A 367 5.76 -5.30 10.61
N ASP A 368 6.40 -4.49 9.77
CA ASP A 368 6.63 -3.07 10.05
C ASP A 368 5.78 -2.15 9.19
N PHE A 369 5.30 -2.56 8.02
CA PHE A 369 4.65 -1.62 7.12
C PHE A 369 3.13 -1.66 7.25
N MET A 370 2.52 -0.48 7.13
CA MET A 370 1.09 -0.33 6.88
C MET A 370 0.91 0.59 5.69
N ILE A 371 0.01 0.19 4.78
CA ILE A 371 -0.25 0.90 3.54
C ILE A 371 -1.72 1.25 3.49
N SER A 372 -2.03 2.54 3.46
CA SER A 372 -3.38 3.06 3.23
C SER A 372 -3.62 3.34 1.75
N ALA A 373 -4.77 2.94 1.25
CA ALA A 373 -5.29 3.33 -0.05
C ALA A 373 -6.69 3.93 0.11
N MET A 374 -6.95 5.03 -0.59
CA MET A 374 -8.25 5.72 -0.62
C MET A 374 -8.67 5.99 -2.06
N ILE A 375 -9.93 5.73 -2.38
CA ILE A 375 -10.49 5.95 -3.73
C ILE A 375 -11.86 6.62 -3.61
N SER A 376 -12.07 7.63 -4.44
CA SER A 376 -13.35 8.31 -4.66
C SER A 376 -13.67 8.34 -6.15
N PRO A 377 -14.95 8.23 -6.57
CA PRO A 377 -16.12 7.87 -5.76
C PRO A 377 -16.10 6.39 -5.31
N PRO A 378 -16.88 6.04 -4.27
CA PRO A 378 -16.80 4.72 -3.63
C PRO A 378 -17.28 3.57 -4.52
N HIS A 379 -18.12 3.85 -5.52
CA HIS A 379 -18.66 2.85 -6.43
C HIS A 379 -17.59 2.26 -7.36
N LEU A 380 -16.46 2.96 -7.58
CA LEU A 380 -15.34 2.43 -8.38
C LEU A 380 -14.70 1.20 -7.72
N VAL A 381 -14.69 1.16 -6.39
CA VAL A 381 -14.23 -0.01 -5.61
C VAL A 381 -15.37 -0.99 -5.40
N GLY A 382 -16.58 -0.49 -5.16
CA GLY A 382 -17.77 -1.31 -4.93
C GLY A 382 -17.84 -1.82 -3.48
N SER A 383 -17.64 -3.13 -3.29
CA SER A 383 -17.77 -3.79 -1.98
C SER A 383 -16.54 -3.59 -1.09
N ARG A 384 -16.64 -3.98 0.19
CA ARG A 384 -15.55 -3.91 1.19
C ARG A 384 -14.24 -4.53 0.66
N ASP A 385 -14.34 -5.71 0.04
CA ASP A 385 -13.19 -6.45 -0.53
C ASP A 385 -12.91 -6.08 -2.00
N GLY A 386 -13.48 -4.98 -2.49
CA GLY A 386 -13.38 -4.57 -3.89
C GLY A 386 -12.02 -4.01 -4.30
N PHE A 387 -11.13 -3.73 -3.34
CA PHE A 387 -9.77 -3.31 -3.65
C PHE A 387 -8.97 -4.48 -4.26
N PRO A 388 -8.41 -4.35 -5.48
CA PRO A 388 -7.63 -5.40 -6.12
C PRO A 388 -6.37 -5.69 -5.31
N PRO A 389 -5.83 -6.91 -5.23
CA PRO A 389 -4.64 -7.18 -4.40
C PRO A 389 -3.44 -6.31 -4.80
N TRP A 390 -2.53 -6.06 -3.85
CA TRP A 390 -1.25 -5.42 -4.16
C TRP A 390 -0.36 -6.34 -5.00
N GLU A 391 0.11 -5.83 -6.13
CA GLU A 391 0.99 -6.51 -7.07
C GLU A 391 2.43 -6.06 -6.85
N ASN A 392 3.35 -7.02 -6.75
CA ASN A 392 4.78 -6.72 -6.76
C ASN A 392 5.22 -6.42 -8.20
N CYS A 393 5.77 -5.23 -8.42
CA CYS A 393 6.31 -4.86 -9.73
C CYS A 393 7.82 -5.10 -9.79
N ASP A 394 8.26 -5.79 -10.84
CA ASP A 394 9.67 -5.94 -11.17
C ASP A 394 10.13 -4.79 -12.09
N MET A 395 11.19 -4.10 -11.70
CA MET A 395 11.71 -2.95 -12.44
C MET A 395 12.14 -3.28 -13.87
N GLU A 396 12.65 -4.49 -14.10
CA GLU A 396 13.19 -4.87 -15.40
C GLU A 396 12.07 -5.38 -16.31
N ARG A 397 11.30 -6.35 -15.80
CA ARG A 397 10.26 -7.05 -16.55
C ARG A 397 9.02 -6.21 -16.77
N ASP A 398 8.57 -5.48 -15.75
CA ASP A 398 7.24 -4.84 -15.77
C ASP A 398 7.34 -3.36 -16.18
N ILE A 399 8.47 -2.70 -15.90
CA ILE A 399 8.66 -1.26 -16.15
C ILE A 399 9.58 -1.01 -17.35
N LEU A 400 10.82 -1.50 -17.32
CA LEU A 400 11.79 -1.20 -18.38
C LEU A 400 11.45 -1.86 -19.71
N PHE A 401 10.80 -3.03 -19.68
CA PHE A 401 10.26 -3.65 -20.89
C PHE A 401 9.36 -2.66 -21.67
N VAL A 402 8.40 -2.04 -20.99
CA VAL A 402 7.47 -1.06 -21.58
C VAL A 402 8.24 0.17 -22.07
N ALA A 403 9.17 0.68 -21.25
CA ALA A 403 9.98 1.85 -21.59
C ALA A 403 10.85 1.62 -22.85
N ARG A 404 11.45 0.43 -22.99
CA ARG A 404 12.27 0.04 -24.15
C ARG A 404 11.44 -0.17 -25.40
N MET A 405 10.26 -0.79 -25.28
CA MET A 405 9.34 -0.95 -26.41
C MET A 405 8.92 0.40 -26.99
N GLY A 406 8.63 1.38 -26.13
CA GLY A 406 8.33 2.75 -26.57
C GLY A 406 9.50 3.44 -27.29
N LYS A 407 10.76 3.06 -26.97
CA LYS A 407 11.96 3.58 -27.63
C LYS A 407 12.24 2.92 -28.98
N LEU A 408 11.97 1.62 -29.10
CA LEU A 408 12.14 0.86 -30.36
C LEU A 408 11.13 1.26 -31.44
N MET A 409 9.95 1.74 -31.07
CA MET A 409 8.97 2.26 -32.04
C MET A 409 9.33 3.64 -32.61
N LEU A 410 10.32 4.34 -32.04
CA LEU A 410 10.86 5.60 -32.55
C LEU A 410 12.07 5.45 -33.48
N SER A 411 12.73 4.28 -33.45
CA SER A 411 13.93 3.97 -34.24
C SER A 411 13.58 3.19 -35.50
#